data_AF-A0A4Y2GWN7-F1
#
_entry.id   AF-A0A4Y2GWN7-F1
#
_cell.length_a   1.000
_cell.length_b   1.000
_cell.length_c   1.000
_cell.angle_alpha   90.00
_cell.angle_beta   90.00
_cell.angle_gamma   90.00
#
_symmetry.space_group_name_H-M   'P 1'
#
loop_
_entity.id
_entity.type
_entity.pdbx_description
1 polymer ?
#
loop_
_entity_poly.entity_id
_entity_poly.type
_entity_poly.pdbx_seq_one_letter_code
_entity_poly.pdbx_strand_id
1 'polypeptide(L)'
;MGEGLGTVATPPISRKPFIQFRRSGHVTPKKAKQYSILYLYSAIAAFFVRCAWIHFIYLKIRYSMVYKCSVFGCKGNYASGQKVSIFKFPKDPKLSKIWETRVMRENFKPTTSSRVCEMHFRKEDVLRETEYFDEKSGTLLRSPLQYPKLKEGAIPMLVSDKCPPSLQPTMMASRESPSKKRRRLEDKLVRKAQVASIETANYYLKRVTFTNLAELKQCVISQGTDVYWTTIFKGDKDKTISLMIDEIHLRPTYDYVGGKLYGMSYNSSNAATSAFVFMVQSLLSSYKDVAHILPVSTLTAEMFHSFLNKVIVGLETIGFKVIVVVTDNNAINKKAVSLFANPPKLKIRYTNPVYSERDFFFIFDTVHILKCVRNNWLCQKNYGTCMFYPSFDNFSLFKTASFQVLKKLHEIESEKLLKYGYGLTQKALAPTSFEKTVKHQQLGYKYIIAEGLDLLGAENNISSS
;
A
#
# COMPACT_ATOMS: atom_id res chain seq x y z
N MET A 1 7.23 23.52 -35.01
CA MET A 1 7.29 24.44 -33.84
C MET A 1 6.18 23.98 -32.92
N GLY A 2 6.42 23.08 -31.97
CA GLY A 2 7.11 23.32 -30.68
C GLY A 2 6.10 23.95 -29.71
N GLU A 3 5.82 23.51 -28.50
CA GLU A 3 6.41 22.57 -27.52
C GLU A 3 5.25 22.14 -26.58
N GLY A 4 5.15 20.92 -26.04
CA GLY A 4 5.87 20.50 -24.84
C GLY A 4 4.92 20.26 -23.65
N LEU A 5 4.20 19.12 -23.64
CA LEU A 5 3.39 18.65 -22.50
C LEU A 5 4.30 17.87 -21.53
N GLY A 6 4.72 18.53 -20.44
CA GLY A 6 5.52 17.94 -19.36
C GLY A 6 4.65 17.38 -18.23
N THR A 7 4.73 16.07 -18.04
CA THR A 7 4.10 15.26 -17.00
C THR A 7 4.71 15.50 -15.62
N VAL A 8 3.86 15.53 -14.59
CA VAL A 8 4.23 15.68 -13.18
C VAL A 8 4.83 14.36 -12.66
N ALA A 9 6.14 14.36 -12.40
CA ALA A 9 6.86 13.23 -11.80
C ALA A 9 6.83 13.30 -10.26
N THR A 10 6.35 12.23 -9.64
CA THR A 10 6.44 11.97 -8.19
C THR A 10 7.88 11.59 -7.77
N PRO A 11 8.42 12.10 -6.66
CA PRO A 11 9.79 11.80 -6.23
C PRO A 11 9.92 10.38 -5.61
N PRO A 12 11.07 9.71 -5.80
CA PRO A 12 11.29 8.36 -5.31
C PRO A 12 11.63 8.31 -3.81
N ILE A 13 11.03 7.34 -3.13
CA ILE A 13 11.26 6.97 -1.73
C ILE A 13 12.62 6.25 -1.63
N SER A 14 13.61 6.90 -1.02
CA SER A 14 14.92 6.30 -0.70
C SER A 14 14.77 5.24 0.41
N ARG A 15 14.85 3.96 0.05
CA ARG A 15 14.96 2.86 1.03
C ARG A 15 16.39 2.80 1.58
N LYS A 16 16.50 2.81 2.91
CA LYS A 16 17.73 2.60 3.69
C LYS A 16 18.34 1.21 3.40
N PRO A 17 19.67 1.04 3.41
CA PRO A 17 20.32 -0.25 3.21
C PRO A 17 20.08 -1.18 4.41
N PHE A 18 19.60 -2.38 4.11
CA PHE A 18 19.48 -3.51 5.03
C PHE A 18 20.86 -4.13 5.24
N ILE A 19 21.33 -4.17 6.48
CA ILE A 19 22.61 -4.78 6.88
C ILE A 19 22.44 -6.30 6.89
N GLN A 20 23.26 -6.99 6.09
CA GLN A 20 23.33 -8.45 6.01
C GLN A 20 24.26 -8.98 7.11
N PHE A 21 23.75 -9.85 8.00
CA PHE A 21 24.56 -10.53 9.00
C PHE A 21 25.42 -11.61 8.34
N ARG A 22 26.75 -11.46 8.42
CA ARG A 22 27.74 -12.47 7.98
C ARG A 22 28.05 -13.41 9.15
N ARG A 23 28.03 -14.72 8.89
CA ARG A 23 28.38 -15.79 9.86
C ARG A 23 29.78 -15.57 10.44
N SER A 24 29.88 -15.67 11.76
CA SER A 24 31.08 -15.57 12.59
C SER A 24 32.03 -16.75 12.35
N GLY A 25 33.30 -16.44 12.05
CA GLY A 25 34.42 -17.37 12.15
C GLY A 25 34.85 -17.57 13.61
N HIS A 26 35.39 -18.76 13.89
CA HIS A 26 35.95 -19.16 15.18
C HIS A 26 37.00 -18.19 15.72
N VAL A 27 36.88 -17.83 17.00
CA VAL A 27 37.91 -17.11 17.76
C VAL A 27 38.44 -18.04 18.85
N THR A 28 39.75 -18.26 18.85
CA THR A 28 40.49 -19.11 19.79
C THR A 28 40.77 -18.41 21.13
N PRO A 29 40.99 -19.17 22.24
CA PRO A 29 40.88 -18.68 23.62
C PRO A 29 42.12 -17.92 24.15
N LYS A 30 42.85 -17.20 23.30
CA LYS A 30 43.98 -16.33 23.74
C LYS A 30 43.76 -14.83 23.55
N LYS A 31 42.66 -14.40 22.92
CA LYS A 31 42.34 -12.97 22.76
C LYS A 31 41.33 -12.42 23.79
N ALA A 32 40.69 -13.25 24.61
CA ALA A 32 39.66 -12.79 25.55
C ALA A 32 40.18 -12.03 26.79
N LYS A 33 41.44 -12.22 27.21
CA LYS A 33 42.02 -11.53 28.38
C LYS A 33 42.47 -10.09 28.11
N GLN A 34 42.74 -9.73 26.86
CA GLN A 34 43.23 -8.40 26.50
C GLN A 34 42.10 -7.37 26.33
N TYR A 35 40.90 -7.82 25.94
CA TYR A 35 39.72 -6.95 25.81
C TYR A 35 39.06 -6.58 27.15
N SER A 36 39.23 -7.37 28.23
CA SER A 36 38.67 -6.99 29.54
C SER A 36 39.47 -5.90 30.25
N ILE A 37 40.80 -5.90 30.10
CA ILE A 37 41.68 -4.86 30.65
C ILE A 37 41.46 -3.52 29.93
N LEU A 38 41.33 -3.51 28.60
CA LEU A 38 41.00 -2.29 27.85
C LEU A 38 39.63 -1.71 28.22
N TYR A 39 38.63 -2.56 28.50
CA TYR A 39 37.32 -2.09 28.95
C TYR A 39 37.38 -1.46 30.34
N LEU A 40 38.17 -2.04 31.26
CA LEU A 40 38.35 -1.51 32.62
C LEU A 40 39.08 -0.16 32.60
N TYR A 41 40.13 0.00 31.79
CA TYR A 41 40.82 1.28 31.63
C TYR A 41 39.92 2.35 30.99
N SER A 42 39.06 1.99 30.03
CA SER A 42 38.10 2.93 29.44
C SER A 42 37.01 3.37 30.43
N ALA A 43 36.54 2.45 31.29
CA ALA A 43 35.53 2.73 32.29
C ALA A 43 36.07 3.60 33.43
N ILE A 44 37.32 3.37 33.86
CA ILE A 44 38.01 4.20 34.86
C ILE A 44 38.30 5.59 34.29
N ALA A 45 38.77 5.69 33.03
CA ALA A 45 38.96 6.98 32.37
C ALA A 45 37.65 7.77 32.23
N ALA A 46 36.54 7.11 31.90
CA ALA A 46 35.21 7.74 31.83
C ALA A 46 34.70 8.20 33.22
N PHE A 47 35.04 7.47 34.29
CA PHE A 47 34.71 7.85 35.66
C PHE A 47 35.52 9.06 36.14
N PHE A 48 36.82 9.12 35.84
CA PHE A 48 37.66 10.29 36.14
C PHE A 48 37.25 11.52 35.34
N VAL A 49 36.87 11.36 34.07
CA VAL A 49 36.33 12.47 33.26
C VAL A 49 35.00 12.96 33.83
N ARG A 50 34.10 12.07 34.27
CA ARG A 50 32.84 12.47 34.94
C ARG A 50 33.09 13.16 36.28
N CYS A 51 34.01 12.66 37.11
CA CYS A 51 34.35 13.30 38.38
C CYS A 51 35.05 14.65 38.19
N ALA A 52 35.93 14.77 37.19
CA ALA A 52 36.55 16.05 36.82
C ALA A 52 35.51 17.04 36.26
N TRP A 53 34.50 16.55 35.51
CA TRP A 53 33.41 17.39 35.02
C TRP A 53 32.47 17.83 36.15
N ILE A 54 32.16 16.93 37.10
CA ILE A 54 31.38 17.27 38.30
C ILE A 54 32.16 18.25 39.18
N HIS A 55 33.47 18.09 39.36
CA HIS A 55 34.31 19.03 40.10
C HIS A 55 34.46 20.38 39.36
N PHE A 56 34.56 20.38 38.02
CA PHE A 56 34.55 21.60 37.20
C PHE A 56 33.20 22.31 37.25
N ILE A 57 32.09 21.57 37.31
CA ILE A 57 30.74 22.11 37.56
C ILE A 57 30.65 22.65 39.00
N TYR A 58 31.16 21.93 40.00
CA TYR A 58 31.15 22.35 41.40
C TYR A 58 32.02 23.60 41.63
N LEU A 59 33.15 23.73 40.91
CA LEU A 59 34.01 24.92 40.90
C LEU A 59 33.39 26.08 40.10
N LYS A 60 32.65 25.82 39.00
CA LYS A 60 31.86 26.86 38.29
C LYS A 60 30.66 27.36 39.09
N ILE A 61 30.09 26.53 39.97
CA ILE A 61 28.95 26.88 40.83
C ILE A 61 29.38 27.80 41.99
N ARG A 62 30.67 27.89 42.34
CA ARG A 62 31.15 28.78 43.42
C ARG A 62 31.74 30.14 43.01
N TYR A 63 31.81 30.45 41.72
CA TYR A 63 32.12 31.81 41.23
C TYR A 63 31.14 32.25 40.15
N SER A 64 29.92 32.58 40.57
CA SER A 64 28.96 33.30 39.73
C SER A 64 29.45 34.75 39.55
N MET A 65 30.04 35.06 38.40
CA MET A 65 30.20 36.46 37.98
C MET A 65 28.81 37.03 37.70
N VAL A 66 28.24 37.69 38.71
CA VAL A 66 26.98 38.41 38.56
C VAL A 66 27.27 39.71 37.81
N TYR A 67 26.87 39.80 36.53
CA TYR A 67 27.02 41.05 35.78
C TYR A 67 26.12 42.14 36.37
N LYS A 68 26.68 43.33 36.48
CA LYS A 68 26.04 44.53 37.02
C LYS A 68 25.37 45.31 35.91
N CYS A 69 24.31 46.06 36.24
CA CYS A 69 23.64 46.89 35.25
C CYS A 69 24.52 48.07 34.80
N SER A 70 24.57 48.30 33.49
CA SER A 70 25.31 49.39 32.86
C SER A 70 24.58 50.73 32.91
N VAL A 71 23.28 50.79 33.21
CA VAL A 71 22.53 52.06 33.25
C VAL A 71 23.03 52.96 34.39
N PHE A 72 23.12 54.26 34.14
CA PHE A 72 23.50 55.24 35.16
C PHE A 72 22.55 55.22 36.36
N GLY A 73 23.11 55.30 37.58
CA GLY A 73 22.34 55.26 38.83
C GLY A 73 21.70 53.91 39.19
N CYS A 74 21.67 52.93 38.29
CA CYS A 74 21.04 51.63 38.57
C CYS A 74 21.93 50.74 39.44
N LYS A 75 21.37 50.25 40.55
CA LYS A 75 22.03 49.29 41.46
C LYS A 75 21.63 47.82 41.21
N GLY A 76 21.01 47.52 40.06
CA GLY A 76 20.64 46.15 39.69
C GLY A 76 21.84 45.21 39.68
N ASN A 77 21.74 44.11 40.45
CA ASN A 77 22.79 43.13 40.69
C ASN A 77 24.06 43.61 41.42
N TYR A 78 24.10 44.85 41.92
CA TYR A 78 25.14 45.30 42.86
C TYR A 78 24.89 44.70 44.25
N ALA A 79 25.89 44.75 45.15
CA ALA A 79 25.75 44.23 46.52
C ALA A 79 24.62 44.92 47.31
N SER A 80 24.35 46.20 47.00
CA SER A 80 23.34 47.04 47.65
C SER A 80 22.01 47.14 46.89
N GLY A 81 21.77 46.32 45.87
CA GLY A 81 20.57 46.41 45.04
C GLY A 81 19.91 45.07 44.73
N GLN A 82 18.73 45.13 44.13
CA GLN A 82 17.91 43.96 43.83
C GLN A 82 18.59 43.03 42.82
N LYS A 83 18.45 41.70 43.04
CA LYS A 83 18.86 40.69 42.06
C LYS A 83 17.81 40.61 40.95
N VAL A 84 18.24 40.89 39.72
CA VAL A 84 17.38 41.07 38.56
C VAL A 84 17.96 40.40 37.33
N SER A 85 17.08 40.00 36.41
CA SER A 85 17.47 39.46 35.11
C SER A 85 18.20 40.53 34.30
N ILE A 86 19.24 40.12 33.57
CA ILE A 86 20.14 41.02 32.84
C ILE A 86 20.28 40.56 31.39
N PHE A 87 20.24 41.52 30.48
CA PHE A 87 20.23 41.28 29.04
C PHE A 87 21.48 41.85 28.39
N LYS A 88 21.97 41.16 27.36
CA LYS A 88 23.12 41.59 26.56
C LYS A 88 22.71 42.71 25.61
N PHE A 89 23.67 43.56 25.25
CA PHE A 89 23.47 44.49 24.15
C PHE A 89 23.14 43.74 22.84
N PRO A 90 22.17 44.23 22.05
CA PRO A 90 21.79 43.63 20.78
C PRO A 90 22.97 43.58 19.79
N LYS A 91 22.95 42.58 18.90
CA LYS A 91 23.92 42.49 17.80
C LYS A 91 23.63 43.49 16.67
N ASP A 92 22.37 43.91 16.51
CA ASP A 92 21.98 44.91 15.53
C ASP A 92 22.62 46.27 15.89
N PRO A 93 23.48 46.85 15.03
CA PRO A 93 24.14 48.12 15.30
C PRO A 93 23.18 49.27 15.58
N LYS A 94 22.02 49.32 14.91
CA LYS A 94 21.03 50.39 15.09
C LYS A 94 20.42 50.33 16.49
N LEU A 95 19.96 49.14 16.89
CA LEU A 95 19.35 48.92 18.20
C LEU A 95 20.38 49.05 19.34
N SER A 96 21.62 48.59 19.13
CA SER A 96 22.72 48.74 20.10
C SER A 96 23.04 50.21 20.37
N LYS A 97 23.07 51.05 19.33
CA LYS A 97 23.28 52.50 19.47
C LYS A 97 22.17 53.18 20.27
N ILE A 98 20.91 52.75 20.09
CA ILE A 98 19.79 53.24 20.89
C ILE A 98 19.98 52.86 22.37
N TRP A 99 20.39 51.62 22.67
CA TRP A 99 20.66 51.19 24.04
C TRP A 99 21.82 51.97 24.67
N GLU A 100 22.87 52.28 23.91
CA GLU A 100 24.00 53.10 24.34
C GLU A 100 23.54 54.50 24.76
N THR A 101 22.70 55.16 23.95
CA THR A 101 22.12 56.47 24.31
C THR A 101 21.25 56.39 25.58
N ARG A 102 20.53 55.28 25.78
CA ARG A 102 19.60 55.09 26.91
C ARG A 102 20.28 54.72 28.23
N VAL A 103 21.55 54.32 28.20
CA VAL A 103 22.34 54.03 29.41
C VAL A 103 22.68 55.30 30.19
N MET A 104 22.68 56.47 29.54
CA MET A 104 22.91 57.78 30.16
C MET A 104 24.23 57.89 30.97
N ARG A 105 25.32 57.30 30.46
CA ARG A 105 26.68 57.47 31.01
C ARG A 105 27.56 58.22 30.01
N GLU A 106 28.28 59.23 30.48
CA GLU A 106 29.24 59.96 29.65
C GLU A 106 30.33 59.02 29.11
N ASN A 107 30.66 59.17 27.82
CA ASN A 107 31.70 58.42 27.11
C ASN A 107 31.56 56.88 27.19
N PHE A 108 30.36 56.36 27.44
CA PHE A 108 30.14 54.91 27.56
C PHE A 108 30.12 54.22 26.20
N LYS A 109 30.99 53.23 26.02
CA LYS A 109 30.97 52.31 24.87
C LYS A 109 30.62 50.90 25.32
N PRO A 110 29.63 50.22 24.71
CA PRO A 110 29.21 48.89 25.14
C PRO A 110 30.31 47.85 24.86
N THR A 111 30.69 47.12 25.91
CA THR A 111 31.62 46.00 25.85
C THR A 111 30.90 44.65 25.84
N THR A 112 31.63 43.56 25.62
CA THR A 112 31.09 42.18 25.69
C THR A 112 30.49 41.83 27.05
N SER A 113 30.89 42.52 28.13
CA SER A 113 30.38 42.36 29.50
C SER A 113 29.27 43.35 29.87
N SER A 114 28.96 44.33 29.01
CA SER A 114 27.94 45.35 29.28
C SER A 114 26.53 44.74 29.22
N ARG A 115 25.68 45.05 30.21
CA ARG A 115 24.33 44.49 30.37
C ARG A 115 23.32 45.52 30.87
N VAL A 116 22.07 45.40 30.46
CA VAL A 116 20.96 46.19 30.99
C VAL A 116 19.99 45.27 31.71
N CYS A 117 19.50 45.65 32.90
CA CYS A 117 18.61 44.81 33.69
C CYS A 117 17.14 44.97 33.29
N GLU A 118 16.30 44.00 33.65
CA GLU A 118 14.88 43.95 33.30
C GLU A 118 14.05 45.13 33.81
N MET A 119 14.50 45.82 34.86
CA MET A 119 13.79 47.00 35.39
C MET A 119 13.71 48.15 34.38
N HIS A 120 14.61 48.17 33.39
CA HIS A 120 14.60 49.19 32.35
C HIS A 120 13.78 48.78 31.13
N PHE A 121 13.15 47.60 31.12
CA PHE A 121 12.28 47.16 30.04
C PHE A 121 10.84 47.07 30.54
N ARG A 122 9.88 47.18 29.62
CA ARG A 122 8.49 46.90 29.97
C ARG A 122 8.35 45.42 30.30
N LYS A 123 7.49 45.09 31.26
CA LYS A 123 7.23 43.69 31.65
C LYS A 123 6.82 42.83 30.45
N GLU A 124 6.07 43.41 29.51
CA GLU A 124 5.62 42.77 28.27
C GLU A 124 6.73 42.48 27.26
N ASP A 125 7.87 43.18 27.35
CA ASP A 125 9.03 42.97 26.47
C ASP A 125 9.93 41.83 26.96
N VAL A 126 9.72 41.36 28.20
CA VAL A 126 10.46 40.26 28.81
C VAL A 126 9.70 38.94 28.62
N LEU A 127 10.17 38.12 27.70
CA LEU A 127 9.67 36.78 27.42
C LEU A 127 10.12 35.81 28.53
N ARG A 128 9.15 35.27 29.26
CA ARG A 128 9.36 34.27 30.33
C ARG A 128 8.88 32.87 29.97
N GLU A 129 8.12 32.72 28.88
CA GLU A 129 7.58 31.44 28.42
C GLU A 129 7.87 31.24 26.94
N THR A 130 7.93 29.98 26.50
CA THR A 130 7.99 29.59 25.09
C THR A 130 6.80 28.70 24.76
N GLU A 131 6.28 28.84 23.54
CA GLU A 131 5.20 28.01 23.02
C GLU A 131 5.74 27.08 21.93
N TYR A 132 5.37 25.81 21.98
CA TYR A 132 5.69 24.79 20.97
C TYR A 132 4.42 24.07 20.55
N PHE A 133 4.22 23.89 19.24
CA PHE A 133 3.06 23.19 18.71
C PHE A 133 3.46 21.77 18.33
N ASP A 134 2.82 20.78 18.93
CA ASP A 134 3.03 19.37 18.58
C ASP A 134 2.08 18.95 17.46
N GLU A 135 2.61 18.76 16.26
CA GLU A 135 1.86 18.40 15.05
C GLU A 135 1.15 17.04 15.15
N LYS A 136 1.64 16.12 16.00
CA LYS A 136 1.05 14.78 16.14
C LYS A 136 -0.13 14.75 17.10
N SER A 137 -0.08 15.53 18.17
CA SER A 137 -1.14 15.59 19.19
C SER A 137 -2.09 16.78 19.00
N GLY A 138 -1.76 17.73 18.12
CA GLY A 138 -2.56 18.93 17.87
C GLY A 138 -2.59 19.92 19.04
N THR A 139 -1.68 19.79 20.01
CA THR A 139 -1.71 20.54 21.28
C THR A 139 -0.61 21.60 21.34
N LEU A 140 -0.95 22.79 21.85
CA LEU A 140 0.02 23.86 22.12
C LEU A 140 0.62 23.68 23.52
N LEU A 141 1.91 23.41 23.59
CA LEU A 141 2.66 23.24 24.84
C LEU A 141 3.35 24.56 25.21
N ARG A 142 3.11 25.03 26.43
CA ARG A 142 3.79 26.21 27.00
C ARG A 142 4.80 25.74 28.05
N SER A 143 6.01 26.28 27.99
CA SER A 143 7.06 25.96 28.97
C SER A 143 7.75 27.24 29.46
N PRO A 144 7.97 27.41 30.79
CA PRO A 144 8.70 28.54 31.32
C PRO A 144 10.19 28.48 30.92
N LEU A 145 10.74 29.62 30.52
CA LEU A 145 12.15 29.77 30.18
C LEU A 145 12.98 29.88 31.47
N GLN A 146 14.03 29.04 31.57
CA GLN A 146 15.00 29.11 32.67
C GLN A 146 15.70 30.48 32.76
N TYR A 147 15.91 31.14 31.62
CA TYR A 147 16.45 32.50 31.53
C TYR A 147 15.53 33.36 30.67
N PRO A 148 14.98 34.47 31.21
CA PRO A 148 14.15 35.38 30.43
C PRO A 148 14.90 35.92 29.21
N LYS A 149 14.16 36.21 28.14
CA LYS A 149 14.67 36.85 26.92
C LYS A 149 13.93 38.14 26.64
N LEU A 150 14.50 39.03 25.83
CA LEU A 150 13.77 40.21 25.35
C LEU A 150 13.12 39.90 24.00
N LYS A 151 11.95 40.50 23.76
CA LYS A 151 11.35 40.58 22.42
C LYS A 151 12.32 41.26 21.46
N GLU A 152 12.26 40.85 20.20
CA GLU A 152 13.05 41.47 19.13
C GLU A 152 12.69 42.95 19.00
N GLY A 153 13.68 43.83 19.02
CA GLY A 153 13.48 45.29 18.96
C GLY A 153 13.17 45.98 20.30
N ALA A 154 13.18 45.29 21.44
CA ALA A 154 12.95 45.92 22.74
C ALA A 154 14.03 46.97 23.09
N ILE A 155 13.62 48.10 23.67
CA ILE A 155 14.49 49.25 24.00
C ILE A 155 14.33 49.61 25.49
N PRO A 156 15.43 49.91 26.22
CA PRO A 156 15.35 50.40 27.59
C PRO A 156 14.54 51.71 27.68
N MET A 157 13.59 51.76 28.59
CA MET A 157 12.84 52.96 28.95
C MET A 157 13.82 54.04 29.46
N LEU A 158 13.63 55.29 29.03
CA LEU A 158 14.38 56.43 29.56
C LEU A 158 14.12 56.52 31.07
N VAL A 159 15.19 56.62 31.87
CA VAL A 159 15.07 56.94 33.29
C VAL A 159 14.61 58.40 33.35
N SER A 160 13.34 58.64 33.67
CA SER A 160 12.82 59.99 33.87
C SER A 160 12.26 60.13 35.27
N ASP A 161 13.04 60.75 36.14
CA ASP A 161 12.48 61.78 37.01
C ASP A 161 13.19 63.07 36.61
N LYS A 162 12.43 64.02 36.03
CA LYS A 162 12.82 65.27 35.34
C LYS A 162 12.97 65.18 33.82
N CYS A 163 11.85 65.10 33.10
CA CYS A 163 11.77 65.55 31.70
C CYS A 163 10.43 66.29 31.44
N PRO A 164 10.42 67.45 30.75
CA PRO A 164 9.21 68.28 30.57
C PRO A 164 8.17 67.64 29.63
N PRO A 165 6.87 68.03 29.72
CA PRO A 165 5.74 67.39 29.02
C PRO A 165 5.76 67.46 27.48
N SER A 166 6.72 68.15 26.87
CA SER A 166 6.76 68.42 25.43
C SER A 166 7.46 67.34 24.59
N LEU A 167 7.96 66.26 25.20
CA LEU A 167 8.71 65.20 24.49
C LEU A 167 8.20 63.77 24.77
N GLN A 168 6.94 63.59 25.15
CA GLN A 168 6.36 62.24 25.20
C GLN A 168 6.06 61.72 23.77
N PRO A 169 6.58 60.56 23.36
CA PRO A 169 6.19 59.95 22.09
C PRO A 169 4.73 59.52 22.18
N THR A 170 3.88 60.06 21.30
CA THR A 170 2.51 59.56 21.11
C THR A 170 2.59 58.07 20.79
N MET A 171 1.90 57.23 21.56
CA MET A 171 1.86 55.79 21.32
C MET A 171 1.33 55.51 19.91
N MET A 172 2.22 55.26 18.95
CA MET A 172 1.81 54.74 17.66
C MET A 172 1.31 53.31 17.88
N ALA A 173 0.01 53.10 17.70
CA ALA A 173 -0.55 51.76 17.58
C ALA A 173 0.29 50.98 16.56
N SER A 174 0.94 49.88 16.98
CA SER A 174 1.79 49.13 16.06
C SER A 174 0.91 48.56 14.96
N ARG A 175 1.04 49.09 13.75
CA ARG A 175 0.36 48.56 12.57
C ARG A 175 0.80 47.11 12.38
N GLU A 176 -0.15 46.18 12.38
CA GLU A 176 0.14 44.78 12.15
C GLU A 176 0.83 44.61 10.79
N SER A 177 1.96 43.88 10.76
CA SER A 177 2.72 43.70 9.53
C SER A 177 1.83 43.02 8.47
N PRO A 178 1.99 43.37 7.17
CA PRO A 178 1.25 42.72 6.10
C PRO A 178 1.36 41.19 6.12
N SER A 179 2.53 40.65 6.51
CA SER A 179 2.78 39.21 6.64
C SER A 179 1.92 38.54 7.71
N LYS A 180 1.76 39.17 8.88
CA LYS A 180 0.96 38.63 10.00
C LYS A 180 -0.53 38.69 9.70
N LYS A 181 -0.99 39.75 9.03
CA LYS A 181 -2.37 39.86 8.52
C LYS A 181 -2.66 38.77 7.47
N ARG A 182 -1.72 38.52 6.54
CA ARG A 182 -1.85 37.48 5.51
C ARG A 182 -1.96 36.07 6.13
N ARG A 183 -1.04 35.73 7.04
CA ARG A 183 -1.06 34.43 7.74
C ARG A 183 -2.37 34.20 8.50
N ARG A 184 -2.91 35.20 9.18
CA ARG A 184 -4.21 35.09 9.88
C ARG A 184 -5.36 34.81 8.91
N LEU A 185 -5.36 35.44 7.74
CA LEU A 185 -6.37 35.20 6.70
C LEU A 185 -6.24 33.77 6.14
N GLU A 186 -5.02 33.31 5.87
CA GLU A 186 -4.72 31.95 5.43
C GLU A 186 -5.18 30.92 6.48
N ASP A 187 -4.82 31.08 7.75
CA ASP A 187 -5.24 30.20 8.85
C ASP A 187 -6.78 30.16 8.98
N LYS A 188 -7.45 31.30 8.80
CA LYS A 188 -8.92 31.39 8.83
C LYS A 188 -9.55 30.63 7.66
N LEU A 189 -8.96 30.71 6.47
CA LEU A 189 -9.41 29.97 5.29
C LEU A 189 -9.18 28.48 5.45
N VAL A 190 -8.02 28.07 5.97
CA VAL A 190 -7.70 26.66 6.25
C VAL A 190 -8.68 26.08 7.25
N ARG A 191 -8.98 26.78 8.36
CA ARG A 191 -9.98 26.32 9.34
C ARG A 191 -11.38 26.18 8.72
N LYS A 192 -11.80 27.14 7.91
CA LYS A 192 -13.09 27.05 7.19
C LYS A 192 -13.13 25.83 6.26
N ALA A 193 -12.05 25.57 5.52
CA ALA A 193 -11.96 24.41 4.64
C ALA A 193 -11.99 23.08 5.41
N GLN A 194 -11.33 23.02 6.58
CA GLN A 194 -11.37 21.83 7.45
C GLN A 194 -12.78 21.54 7.96
N VAL A 195 -13.51 22.55 8.45
CA VAL A 195 -14.89 22.39 8.93
C VAL A 195 -15.80 21.91 7.80
N ALA A 196 -15.75 22.56 6.63
CA ALA A 196 -16.54 22.16 5.48
C ALA A 196 -16.23 20.71 5.03
N SER A 197 -14.95 20.30 5.09
CA SER A 197 -14.54 18.93 4.79
C SER A 197 -15.11 17.90 5.77
N ILE A 198 -15.06 18.19 7.08
CA ILE A 198 -15.62 17.32 8.12
C ILE A 198 -17.15 17.21 7.97
N GLU A 199 -17.84 18.32 7.76
CA GLU A 199 -19.29 18.33 7.54
C GLU A 199 -19.67 17.49 6.31
N THR A 200 -18.92 17.66 5.22
CA THR A 200 -19.12 16.89 3.99
C THR A 200 -18.89 15.40 4.25
N ALA A 201 -17.81 15.02 4.94
CA ALA A 201 -17.52 13.63 5.29
C ALA A 201 -18.63 12.99 6.15
N ASN A 202 -19.12 13.71 7.15
CA ASN A 202 -20.22 13.25 8.01
C ASN A 202 -21.53 13.09 7.22
N TYR A 203 -21.82 14.03 6.32
CA TYR A 203 -22.98 13.95 5.42
C TYR A 203 -22.90 12.70 4.52
N TYR A 204 -21.73 12.45 3.92
CA TYR A 204 -21.53 11.25 3.12
C TYR A 204 -21.73 10.00 3.95
N LEU A 205 -21.04 9.85 5.09
CA LEU A 205 -21.17 8.68 5.96
C LEU A 205 -22.63 8.41 6.31
N LYS A 206 -23.39 9.44 6.74
CA LYS A 206 -24.82 9.29 7.05
C LYS A 206 -25.67 8.79 5.88
N ARG A 207 -25.29 9.05 4.62
CA ARG A 207 -26.01 8.58 3.42
C ARG A 207 -25.63 7.17 2.96
N VAL A 208 -24.41 6.71 3.25
CA VAL A 208 -23.91 5.41 2.75
C VAL A 208 -23.72 4.35 3.84
N THR A 209 -23.88 4.70 5.12
CA THR A 209 -23.77 3.74 6.22
C THR A 209 -25.11 3.50 6.90
N PHE A 210 -25.35 2.25 7.27
CA PHE A 210 -26.47 1.85 8.13
C PHE A 210 -26.01 1.80 9.58
N THR A 211 -26.84 2.25 10.51
CA THR A 211 -26.53 2.23 11.95
C THR A 211 -26.66 0.84 12.55
N ASN A 212 -27.51 -0.02 11.96
CA ASN A 212 -27.73 -1.38 12.41
C ASN A 212 -28.28 -2.28 11.29
N LEU A 213 -28.30 -3.60 11.54
CA LEU A 213 -28.77 -4.60 10.58
C LEU A 213 -30.28 -4.48 10.28
N ALA A 214 -31.10 -4.02 11.23
CA ALA A 214 -32.54 -3.87 11.03
C ALA A 214 -32.84 -2.73 10.03
N GLU A 215 -32.12 -1.61 10.14
CA GLU A 215 -32.18 -0.51 9.18
C GLU A 215 -31.83 -0.97 7.77
N LEU A 216 -30.71 -1.70 7.62
CA LEU A 216 -30.33 -2.30 6.33
C LEU A 216 -31.46 -3.19 5.78
N LYS A 217 -31.98 -4.13 6.59
CA LYS A 217 -33.06 -5.04 6.18
C LYS A 217 -34.30 -4.27 5.74
N GLN A 218 -34.71 -3.25 6.48
CA GLN A 218 -35.88 -2.45 6.15
C GLN A 218 -35.69 -1.67 4.85
N CYS A 219 -34.50 -1.10 4.62
CA CYS A 219 -34.16 -0.42 3.36
C CYS A 219 -34.21 -1.39 2.18
N VAL A 220 -33.64 -2.59 2.33
CA VAL A 220 -33.65 -3.66 1.32
C VAL A 220 -35.11 -4.07 0.99
N ILE A 221 -35.93 -4.38 2.00
CA ILE A 221 -37.35 -4.71 1.83
C ILE A 221 -38.12 -3.57 1.14
N SER A 222 -37.88 -2.31 1.55
CA SER A 222 -38.56 -1.15 0.97
C SER A 222 -38.26 -0.93 -0.51
N GLN A 223 -37.14 -1.47 -1.02
CA GLN A 223 -36.80 -1.45 -2.44
C GLN A 223 -37.44 -2.61 -3.24
N GLY A 224 -38.31 -3.42 -2.61
CA GLY A 224 -39.00 -4.52 -3.28
C GLY A 224 -38.08 -5.71 -3.56
N THR A 225 -37.05 -5.91 -2.74
CA THR A 225 -36.10 -7.02 -2.87
C THR A 225 -36.41 -8.16 -1.89
N ASP A 226 -37.69 -8.46 -1.69
CA ASP A 226 -38.18 -9.50 -0.78
C ASP A 226 -38.03 -10.93 -1.33
N VAL A 227 -37.67 -11.03 -2.62
CA VAL A 227 -37.41 -12.30 -3.31
C VAL A 227 -36.02 -12.83 -2.93
N TYR A 228 -35.91 -14.15 -2.74
CA TYR A 228 -34.66 -14.87 -2.40
C TYR A 228 -33.48 -14.48 -3.31
N TRP A 229 -33.75 -14.25 -4.60
CA TRP A 229 -32.83 -13.60 -5.53
C TRP A 229 -33.45 -12.30 -6.02
N THR A 230 -32.78 -11.18 -5.75
CA THR A 230 -33.12 -9.88 -6.36
C THR A 230 -31.89 -9.34 -7.07
N THR A 231 -32.04 -8.97 -8.34
CA THR A 231 -30.90 -8.50 -9.14
C THR A 231 -30.97 -7.01 -9.38
N ILE A 232 -29.92 -6.33 -8.93
CA ILE A 232 -29.72 -4.91 -9.14
C ILE A 232 -28.63 -4.77 -10.20
N PHE A 233 -29.04 -4.47 -11.43
CA PHE A 233 -28.10 -4.24 -12.52
C PHE A 233 -27.63 -2.78 -12.50
N LYS A 234 -26.31 -2.57 -12.59
CA LYS A 234 -25.76 -1.23 -12.80
C LYS A 234 -26.04 -0.72 -14.23
N GLY A 235 -26.22 -1.64 -15.18
CA GLY A 235 -26.70 -1.38 -16.53
C GLY A 235 -26.91 -2.67 -17.33
N ASP A 236 -27.47 -2.57 -18.54
CA ASP A 236 -27.81 -3.74 -19.37
C ASP A 236 -26.61 -4.60 -19.78
N LYS A 237 -25.40 -4.03 -19.75
CA LYS A 237 -24.16 -4.73 -20.07
C LYS A 237 -23.89 -5.90 -19.11
N ASP A 238 -24.37 -5.84 -17.88
CA ASP A 238 -24.15 -6.88 -16.87
C ASP A 238 -25.06 -8.11 -17.06
N LYS A 239 -26.11 -7.98 -17.90
CA LYS A 239 -27.10 -9.04 -18.11
C LYS A 239 -26.56 -10.16 -18.99
N THR A 240 -25.65 -9.88 -19.92
CA THR A 240 -25.15 -10.89 -20.87
C THR A 240 -23.94 -11.62 -20.29
N ILE A 241 -24.10 -12.90 -19.96
CA ILE A 241 -23.14 -13.64 -19.12
C ILE A 241 -22.66 -14.95 -19.75
N SER A 242 -21.46 -15.36 -19.33
CA SER A 242 -20.94 -16.72 -19.37
C SER A 242 -21.12 -17.38 -17.99
N LEU A 243 -21.60 -18.63 -17.98
CA LEU A 243 -21.66 -19.48 -16.80
C LEU A 243 -20.42 -20.39 -16.77
N MET A 244 -19.52 -20.17 -15.83
CA MET A 244 -18.32 -20.98 -15.62
C MET A 244 -18.54 -21.96 -14.48
N ILE A 245 -18.06 -23.19 -14.64
CA ILE A 245 -18.22 -24.24 -13.63
C ILE A 245 -16.86 -24.86 -13.36
N ASP A 246 -16.49 -24.93 -12.08
CA ASP A 246 -15.26 -25.57 -11.62
C ASP A 246 -15.53 -26.40 -10.35
N GLU A 247 -14.69 -27.39 -10.11
CA GLU A 247 -14.76 -28.29 -8.96
C GLU A 247 -13.69 -27.92 -7.93
N ILE A 248 -14.11 -27.71 -6.69
CA ILE A 248 -13.21 -27.49 -5.56
C ILE A 248 -13.22 -28.76 -4.70
N HIS A 249 -12.06 -29.41 -4.55
CA HIS A 249 -11.91 -30.51 -3.61
C HIS A 249 -11.94 -30.00 -2.17
N LEU A 250 -12.79 -30.60 -1.36
CA LEU A 250 -12.99 -30.30 0.04
C LEU A 250 -12.37 -31.38 0.91
N ARG A 251 -11.91 -31.00 2.11
CA ARG A 251 -11.61 -31.98 3.16
C ARG A 251 -12.95 -32.42 3.78
N PRO A 252 -13.34 -33.70 3.71
CA PRO A 252 -14.62 -34.15 4.25
C PRO A 252 -14.63 -33.95 5.76
N THR A 253 -15.42 -32.98 6.22
CA THR A 253 -15.51 -32.56 7.62
C THR A 253 -16.94 -32.12 7.92
N TYR A 254 -17.35 -32.25 9.18
CA TYR A 254 -18.61 -31.71 9.67
C TYR A 254 -18.32 -30.63 10.69
N ASP A 255 -18.97 -29.48 10.53
CA ASP A 255 -18.88 -28.37 11.48
C ASP A 255 -20.26 -28.07 12.03
N TYR A 256 -20.36 -27.89 13.34
CA TYR A 256 -21.61 -27.51 14.00
C TYR A 256 -21.49 -26.10 14.57
N VAL A 257 -22.21 -25.15 13.97
CA VAL A 257 -22.14 -23.73 14.35
C VAL A 257 -23.56 -23.18 14.48
N GLY A 258 -23.87 -22.60 15.64
CA GLY A 258 -25.14 -21.89 15.87
C GLY A 258 -26.38 -22.76 15.66
N GLY A 259 -26.34 -24.03 16.04
CA GLY A 259 -27.48 -24.94 15.89
C GLY A 259 -27.58 -25.65 14.54
N LYS A 260 -26.70 -25.33 13.58
CA LYS A 260 -26.72 -25.87 12.22
C LYS A 260 -25.47 -26.71 11.94
N LEU A 261 -25.69 -27.83 11.24
CA LEU A 261 -24.64 -28.71 10.77
C LEU A 261 -24.22 -28.31 9.34
N TYR A 262 -22.92 -28.14 9.14
CA TYR A 262 -22.27 -27.77 7.89
C TYR A 262 -21.34 -28.89 7.41
N GLY A 263 -20.98 -28.85 6.12
CA GLY A 263 -20.08 -29.83 5.51
C GLY A 263 -20.75 -31.09 4.97
N MET A 264 -22.07 -31.22 5.12
CA MET A 264 -22.83 -32.30 4.48
C MET A 264 -22.87 -32.14 2.96
N SER A 265 -22.81 -33.26 2.26
CA SER A 265 -23.08 -33.30 0.82
C SER A 265 -24.58 -33.13 0.55
N TYR A 266 -24.94 -32.61 -0.63
CA TYR A 266 -26.33 -32.51 -1.05
C TYR A 266 -26.94 -33.89 -1.36
N ASN A 267 -26.13 -34.80 -1.89
CA ASN A 267 -26.59 -36.06 -2.47
C ASN A 267 -26.53 -37.25 -1.51
N SER A 268 -25.93 -37.09 -0.33
CA SER A 268 -25.79 -38.16 0.65
C SER A 268 -25.72 -37.60 2.07
N SER A 269 -25.93 -38.45 3.07
CA SER A 269 -25.71 -38.10 4.47
C SER A 269 -24.22 -37.92 4.82
N ASN A 270 -23.32 -38.20 3.89
CA ASN A 270 -21.88 -38.10 4.09
C ASN A 270 -21.38 -36.66 3.97
N ALA A 271 -20.18 -36.41 4.48
CA ALA A 271 -19.48 -35.15 4.30
C ALA A 271 -19.14 -34.95 2.81
N ALA A 272 -19.24 -33.71 2.35
CA ALA A 272 -18.89 -33.34 0.99
C ALA A 272 -17.39 -33.51 0.75
N THR A 273 -17.04 -34.17 -0.35
CA THR A 273 -15.67 -34.38 -0.81
C THR A 273 -15.25 -33.34 -1.84
N SER A 274 -16.24 -32.77 -2.54
CA SER A 274 -16.04 -31.73 -3.53
C SER A 274 -17.21 -30.73 -3.51
N ALA A 275 -16.99 -29.54 -4.03
CA ALA A 275 -18.04 -28.56 -4.30
C ALA A 275 -17.92 -28.02 -5.72
N PHE A 276 -19.01 -28.12 -6.48
CA PHE A 276 -19.12 -27.54 -7.81
C PHE A 276 -19.58 -26.09 -7.67
N VAL A 277 -18.76 -25.16 -8.15
CA VAL A 277 -19.04 -23.72 -8.08
C VAL A 277 -19.49 -23.26 -9.45
N PHE A 278 -20.69 -22.66 -9.49
CA PHE A 278 -21.28 -22.04 -10.68
C PHE A 278 -21.05 -20.53 -10.57
N MET A 279 -20.16 -20.01 -11.40
CA MET A 279 -19.78 -18.60 -11.42
C MET A 279 -20.35 -17.93 -12.66
N VAL A 280 -21.00 -16.80 -12.48
CA VAL A 280 -21.43 -15.94 -13.57
C VAL A 280 -20.36 -14.90 -13.83
N GLN A 281 -20.07 -14.65 -15.10
CA GLN A 281 -19.19 -13.58 -15.53
C GLN A 281 -19.85 -12.84 -16.69
N SER A 282 -19.92 -11.52 -16.60
CA SER A 282 -20.37 -10.69 -17.71
C SER A 282 -19.41 -10.79 -18.88
N LEU A 283 -19.97 -10.82 -20.09
CA LEU A 283 -19.20 -10.76 -21.34
C LEU A 283 -18.87 -9.31 -21.74
N LEU A 284 -19.64 -8.34 -21.23
CA LEU A 284 -19.55 -6.93 -21.64
C LEU A 284 -19.04 -6.01 -20.52
N SER A 285 -18.81 -6.55 -19.32
CA SER A 285 -18.29 -5.82 -18.17
C SER A 285 -17.38 -6.71 -17.32
N SER A 286 -16.75 -6.12 -16.30
CA SER A 286 -15.92 -6.84 -15.35
C SER A 286 -16.72 -7.57 -14.25
N TYR A 287 -18.06 -7.56 -14.31
CA TYR A 287 -18.91 -8.17 -13.30
C TYR A 287 -18.71 -9.69 -13.24
N LYS A 288 -18.55 -10.21 -12.02
CA LYS A 288 -18.44 -11.64 -11.72
C LYS A 288 -19.11 -11.92 -10.38
N ASP A 289 -19.75 -13.08 -10.26
CA ASP A 289 -20.40 -13.49 -9.02
C ASP A 289 -20.57 -15.01 -8.95
N VAL A 290 -20.81 -15.54 -7.75
CA VAL A 290 -21.11 -16.95 -7.53
C VAL A 290 -22.63 -17.14 -7.54
N ALA A 291 -23.15 -17.79 -8.57
CA ALA A 291 -24.57 -18.09 -8.67
C ALA A 291 -24.99 -19.28 -7.79
N HIS A 292 -24.13 -20.30 -7.67
CA HIS A 292 -24.44 -21.47 -6.86
C HIS A 292 -23.18 -22.23 -6.43
N ILE A 293 -23.24 -22.87 -5.26
CA ILE A 293 -22.23 -23.80 -4.77
C ILE A 293 -22.94 -25.10 -4.43
N LEU A 294 -22.53 -26.19 -5.07
CA LEU A 294 -23.12 -27.51 -4.93
C LEU A 294 -22.13 -28.46 -4.26
N PRO A 295 -22.19 -28.64 -2.92
CA PRO A 295 -21.37 -29.61 -2.21
C PRO A 295 -21.87 -31.04 -2.48
N VAL A 296 -20.98 -31.94 -2.87
CA VAL A 296 -21.29 -33.33 -3.24
C VAL A 296 -20.23 -34.29 -2.73
N SER A 297 -20.64 -35.53 -2.46
CA SER A 297 -19.72 -36.65 -2.20
C SER A 297 -19.31 -37.38 -3.48
N THR A 298 -20.28 -37.55 -4.38
CA THR A 298 -20.11 -38.16 -5.71
C THR A 298 -21.13 -37.52 -6.65
N LEU A 299 -20.71 -37.11 -7.85
CA LEU A 299 -21.60 -36.48 -8.82
C LEU A 299 -21.83 -37.40 -10.03
N THR A 300 -23.09 -37.67 -10.36
CA THR A 300 -23.46 -38.33 -11.63
C THR A 300 -23.77 -37.30 -12.71
N ALA A 301 -23.67 -37.71 -13.98
CA ALA A 301 -23.93 -36.82 -15.11
C ALA A 301 -25.40 -36.34 -15.15
N GLU A 302 -26.33 -37.20 -14.76
CA GLU A 302 -27.77 -36.93 -14.73
C GLU A 302 -28.11 -35.91 -13.64
N MET A 303 -27.50 -36.06 -12.46
CA MET A 303 -27.61 -35.07 -11.39
C MET A 303 -27.00 -33.73 -11.83
N PHE A 304 -25.80 -33.76 -12.40
CA PHE A 304 -25.15 -32.54 -12.84
C PHE A 304 -25.96 -31.80 -13.91
N HIS A 305 -26.52 -32.52 -14.88
CA HIS A 305 -27.44 -31.96 -15.88
C HIS A 305 -28.66 -31.32 -15.23
N SER A 306 -29.29 -31.98 -14.26
CA SER A 306 -30.45 -31.44 -13.54
C SER A 306 -30.11 -30.11 -12.84
N PHE A 307 -28.96 -30.04 -12.16
CA PHE A 307 -28.51 -28.82 -11.50
C PHE A 307 -28.13 -27.72 -12.49
N LEU A 308 -27.37 -28.07 -13.53
CA LEU A 308 -27.00 -27.12 -14.58
C LEU A 308 -28.23 -26.50 -15.23
N ASN A 309 -29.24 -27.31 -15.55
CA ASN A 309 -30.51 -26.83 -16.08
C ASN A 309 -31.22 -25.88 -15.11
N LYS A 310 -31.32 -26.24 -13.82
CA LYS A 310 -31.93 -25.38 -12.79
C LYS A 310 -31.21 -24.04 -12.65
N VAL A 311 -29.88 -24.03 -12.68
CA VAL A 311 -29.08 -22.79 -12.59
C VAL A 311 -29.29 -21.92 -13.82
N ILE A 312 -29.27 -22.50 -15.03
CA ILE A 312 -29.52 -21.75 -16.27
C ILE A 312 -30.93 -21.14 -16.25
N VAL A 313 -31.95 -21.95 -15.94
CA VAL A 313 -33.34 -21.49 -15.84
C VAL A 313 -33.48 -20.38 -14.79
N GLY A 314 -32.88 -20.55 -13.62
CA GLY A 314 -32.91 -19.55 -12.56
C GLY A 314 -32.30 -18.22 -12.99
N LEU A 315 -31.11 -18.25 -13.58
CA LEU A 315 -30.41 -17.05 -14.08
C LEU A 315 -31.22 -16.34 -15.18
N GLU A 316 -31.77 -17.09 -16.12
CA GLU A 316 -32.60 -16.56 -17.21
C GLU A 316 -33.92 -15.94 -16.70
N THR A 317 -34.53 -16.55 -15.69
CA THR A 317 -35.77 -16.03 -15.06
C THR A 317 -35.51 -14.72 -14.30
N ILE A 318 -34.34 -14.59 -13.69
CA ILE A 318 -33.91 -13.40 -12.94
C ILE A 318 -33.53 -12.22 -13.90
N GLY A 319 -33.40 -12.48 -15.20
CA GLY A 319 -33.13 -11.46 -16.22
C GLY A 319 -31.69 -11.43 -16.74
N PHE A 320 -30.86 -12.40 -16.38
CA PHE A 320 -29.60 -12.65 -17.08
C PHE A 320 -29.86 -13.33 -18.43
N LYS A 321 -28.92 -13.15 -19.36
CA LYS A 321 -28.88 -13.81 -20.66
C LYS A 321 -27.65 -14.70 -20.69
N VAL A 322 -27.86 -16.01 -20.54
CA VAL A 322 -26.78 -17.01 -20.54
C VAL A 322 -26.41 -17.33 -21.98
N ILE A 323 -25.24 -16.87 -22.42
CA ILE A 323 -24.74 -17.10 -23.79
C ILE A 323 -23.93 -18.38 -23.87
N VAL A 324 -23.10 -18.65 -22.87
CA VAL A 324 -22.14 -19.75 -22.92
C VAL A 324 -21.98 -20.41 -21.56
N VAL A 325 -21.87 -21.74 -21.57
CA VAL A 325 -21.49 -22.56 -20.43
C VAL A 325 -20.07 -23.05 -20.66
N VAL A 326 -19.19 -22.82 -19.67
CA VAL A 326 -17.78 -23.19 -19.70
C VAL A 326 -17.48 -24.18 -18.59
N THR A 327 -16.94 -25.35 -18.94
CA THR A 327 -16.54 -26.38 -17.97
C THR A 327 -15.17 -26.95 -18.32
N ASP A 328 -14.61 -27.76 -17.41
CA ASP A 328 -13.49 -28.62 -17.75
C ASP A 328 -13.87 -29.69 -18.81
N ASN A 329 -12.87 -30.41 -19.30
CA ASN A 329 -13.03 -31.50 -20.27
C ASN A 329 -13.18 -32.89 -19.59
N ASN A 330 -13.94 -32.97 -18.50
CA ASN A 330 -14.22 -34.24 -17.83
C ASN A 330 -15.36 -35.03 -18.53
N ALA A 331 -15.30 -36.36 -18.48
CA ALA A 331 -16.31 -37.26 -19.02
C ALA A 331 -17.71 -37.03 -18.41
N ILE A 332 -17.79 -36.77 -17.10
CA ILE A 332 -19.06 -36.47 -16.41
C ILE A 332 -19.68 -35.20 -16.99
N ASN A 333 -18.90 -34.14 -17.16
CA ASN A 333 -19.37 -32.86 -17.68
C ASN A 333 -19.82 -32.99 -19.15
N LYS A 334 -19.05 -33.71 -19.98
CA LYS A 334 -19.44 -34.02 -21.37
C LYS A 334 -20.77 -34.77 -21.44
N LYS A 335 -20.95 -35.79 -20.60
CA LYS A 335 -22.19 -36.57 -20.55
C LYS A 335 -23.36 -35.70 -20.04
N ALA A 336 -23.17 -34.93 -18.98
CA ALA A 336 -24.20 -34.06 -18.44
C ALA A 336 -24.68 -33.02 -19.46
N VAL A 337 -23.76 -32.43 -20.22
CA VAL A 337 -24.12 -31.45 -21.25
C VAL A 337 -24.76 -32.11 -22.48
N SER A 338 -24.34 -33.32 -22.84
CA SER A 338 -24.99 -34.07 -23.93
C SER A 338 -26.49 -34.32 -23.71
N LEU A 339 -26.93 -34.36 -22.45
CA LEU A 339 -28.33 -34.59 -22.06
C LEU A 339 -29.25 -33.40 -22.40
N PHE A 340 -28.70 -32.23 -22.76
CA PHE A 340 -29.49 -31.14 -23.33
C PHE A 340 -29.94 -31.41 -24.78
N ALA A 341 -29.41 -32.45 -25.44
CA ALA A 341 -29.87 -32.90 -26.75
C ALA A 341 -30.67 -34.20 -26.62
N ASN A 342 -31.70 -34.35 -27.46
CA ASN A 342 -32.44 -35.59 -27.63
C ASN A 342 -32.30 -36.05 -29.10
N PRO A 343 -31.67 -37.21 -29.39
CA PRO A 343 -30.98 -38.10 -28.45
C PRO A 343 -29.71 -37.48 -27.84
N PRO A 344 -29.23 -37.98 -26.68
CA PRO A 344 -28.04 -37.45 -26.01
C PRO A 344 -26.81 -37.45 -26.91
N LYS A 345 -26.34 -36.26 -27.26
CA LYS A 345 -25.15 -36.07 -28.09
C LYS A 345 -24.47 -34.78 -27.72
N LEU A 346 -23.14 -34.84 -27.56
CA LEU A 346 -22.35 -33.65 -27.33
C LEU A 346 -22.37 -32.77 -28.59
N LYS A 347 -22.79 -31.51 -28.41
CA LYS A 347 -22.86 -30.45 -29.41
C LYS A 347 -22.19 -29.22 -28.82
N ILE A 348 -21.85 -28.25 -29.68
CA ILE A 348 -21.36 -26.94 -29.24
C ILE A 348 -22.53 -25.98 -28.98
N ARG A 349 -23.69 -26.26 -29.57
CA ARG A 349 -24.88 -25.40 -29.57
C ARG A 349 -26.08 -26.16 -29.06
N TYR A 350 -26.80 -25.56 -28.12
CA TYR A 350 -27.98 -26.11 -27.47
C TYR A 350 -29.06 -25.05 -27.37
N THR A 351 -30.31 -25.46 -27.49
CA THR A 351 -31.47 -24.57 -27.31
C THR A 351 -31.61 -24.21 -25.84
N ASN A 352 -31.87 -22.94 -25.56
CA ASN A 352 -32.06 -22.44 -24.21
C ASN A 352 -33.31 -23.07 -23.56
N PRO A 353 -33.24 -23.50 -22.29
CA PRO A 353 -34.34 -24.20 -21.64
C PRO A 353 -35.55 -23.32 -21.31
N VAL A 354 -35.41 -21.99 -21.34
CA VAL A 354 -36.48 -21.02 -21.08
C VAL A 354 -37.00 -20.40 -22.38
N TYR A 355 -36.10 -20.05 -23.30
CA TYR A 355 -36.40 -19.30 -24.51
C TYR A 355 -36.05 -20.09 -25.77
N SER A 356 -37.04 -20.73 -26.40
CA SER A 356 -36.82 -21.67 -27.51
C SER A 356 -36.22 -21.01 -28.77
N GLU A 357 -36.39 -19.71 -28.93
CA GLU A 357 -35.79 -18.90 -30.01
C GLU A 357 -34.30 -18.57 -29.80
N ARG A 358 -33.74 -18.90 -28.62
CA ARG A 358 -32.34 -18.64 -28.29
C ARG A 358 -31.56 -19.92 -28.08
N ASP A 359 -30.32 -19.88 -28.53
CA ASP A 359 -29.33 -20.90 -28.24
C ASP A 359 -28.35 -20.40 -27.16
N PHE A 360 -27.79 -21.34 -26.42
CA PHE A 360 -26.55 -21.14 -25.67
C PHE A 360 -25.47 -22.08 -26.20
N PHE A 361 -24.21 -21.70 -25.97
CA PHE A 361 -23.04 -22.43 -26.42
C PHE A 361 -22.39 -23.19 -25.27
N PHE A 362 -21.78 -24.33 -25.58
CA PHE A 362 -20.96 -25.08 -24.66
C PHE A 362 -19.51 -25.09 -25.14
N ILE A 363 -18.60 -24.67 -24.25
CA ILE A 363 -17.17 -24.55 -24.55
C ILE A 363 -16.38 -25.17 -23.40
N PHE A 364 -15.28 -25.85 -23.72
CA PHE A 364 -14.34 -26.30 -22.69
C PHE A 364 -13.37 -25.16 -22.34
N ASP A 365 -12.94 -25.09 -21.07
CA ASP A 365 -11.88 -24.16 -20.68
C ASP A 365 -10.64 -24.41 -21.55
N THR A 366 -10.29 -23.41 -22.35
CA THR A 366 -9.18 -23.45 -23.31
C THR A 366 -7.85 -23.72 -22.61
N VAL A 367 -7.67 -23.26 -21.37
CA VAL A 367 -6.49 -23.53 -20.56
C VAL A 367 -6.38 -25.02 -20.26
N HIS A 368 -7.50 -25.69 -19.98
CA HIS A 368 -7.51 -27.14 -19.76
C HIS A 368 -7.23 -27.90 -21.06
N ILE A 369 -7.77 -27.47 -22.20
CA ILE A 369 -7.44 -28.06 -23.51
C ILE A 369 -5.93 -27.99 -23.76
N LEU A 370 -5.31 -26.81 -23.59
CA LEU A 370 -3.87 -26.63 -23.80
C LEU A 370 -3.03 -27.49 -22.83
N LYS A 371 -3.47 -27.63 -21.58
CA LYS A 371 -2.82 -28.55 -20.61
C LYS A 371 -2.92 -30.00 -21.09
N CYS A 372 -4.08 -30.43 -21.59
CA CYS A 372 -4.27 -31.77 -22.14
C CYS A 372 -3.36 -32.02 -23.35
N VAL A 373 -3.30 -31.08 -24.31
CA VAL A 373 -2.42 -31.19 -25.48
C VAL A 373 -0.95 -31.32 -25.05
N ARG A 374 -0.48 -30.41 -24.18
CA ARG A 374 0.90 -30.46 -23.66
C ARG A 374 1.19 -31.78 -22.93
N ASN A 375 0.30 -32.23 -22.05
CA ASN A 375 0.50 -33.46 -21.28
C ASN A 375 0.50 -34.69 -22.19
N ASN A 376 -0.40 -34.72 -23.18
CA ASN A 376 -0.45 -35.80 -24.17
C ASN A 376 0.82 -35.83 -25.02
N TRP A 377 1.37 -34.67 -25.38
CA TRP A 377 2.64 -34.59 -26.11
C TRP A 377 3.80 -35.11 -25.26
N LEU A 378 3.92 -34.67 -24.01
CA LEU A 378 4.95 -35.12 -23.05
C LEU A 378 4.91 -36.63 -22.78
N CYS A 379 3.73 -37.25 -22.86
CA CYS A 379 3.53 -38.67 -22.59
C CYS A 379 3.69 -39.56 -23.84
N GLN A 380 4.02 -39.02 -25.02
CA GLN A 380 4.25 -39.82 -26.22
C GLN A 380 5.46 -40.74 -26.05
N LYS A 381 5.27 -42.03 -26.35
CA LYS A 381 6.29 -43.08 -26.19
C LYS A 381 7.06 -43.39 -27.48
N ASN A 382 6.73 -42.73 -28.59
CA ASN A 382 7.40 -42.89 -29.86
C ASN A 382 8.78 -42.21 -29.87
N TYR A 383 9.61 -42.58 -30.85
CA TYR A 383 10.91 -41.96 -31.04
C TYR A 383 10.77 -40.44 -31.21
N GLY A 384 11.54 -39.68 -30.43
CA GLY A 384 11.50 -38.21 -30.46
C GLY A 384 10.30 -37.58 -29.76
N THR A 385 9.44 -38.36 -29.08
CA THR A 385 8.25 -37.88 -28.36
C THR A 385 7.40 -37.00 -29.28
N CYS A 386 6.99 -37.58 -30.40
CA CYS A 386 6.35 -36.90 -31.51
C CYS A 386 4.83 -36.90 -31.39
N MET A 387 4.20 -35.77 -31.69
CA MET A 387 2.74 -35.66 -31.86
C MET A 387 2.43 -35.53 -33.35
N PHE A 388 1.49 -36.33 -33.85
CA PHE A 388 1.00 -36.26 -35.23
C PHE A 388 -0.29 -35.45 -35.26
N TYR A 389 -0.40 -34.56 -36.23
CA TYR A 389 -1.57 -33.70 -36.38
C TYR A 389 -1.85 -33.46 -37.87
N PRO A 390 -3.11 -33.33 -38.28
CA PRO A 390 -3.42 -33.02 -39.67
C PRO A 390 -2.95 -31.60 -40.00
N SER A 391 -2.57 -31.37 -41.25
CA SER A 391 -2.30 -30.03 -41.76
C SER A 391 -3.56 -29.18 -41.66
N PHE A 392 -3.39 -27.91 -41.30
CA PHE A 392 -4.52 -26.97 -41.21
C PHE A 392 -5.11 -26.62 -42.58
N ASP A 393 -4.34 -26.78 -43.66
CA ASP A 393 -4.78 -26.50 -45.04
C ASP A 393 -5.39 -27.72 -45.73
N ASN A 394 -4.94 -28.93 -45.35
CA ASN A 394 -5.40 -30.19 -45.94
C ASN A 394 -5.41 -31.28 -44.88
N PHE A 395 -6.61 -31.63 -44.40
CA PHE A 395 -6.78 -32.59 -43.31
C PHE A 395 -6.39 -34.03 -43.65
N SER A 396 -6.14 -34.34 -44.93
CA SER A 396 -5.62 -35.66 -45.36
C SER A 396 -4.10 -35.77 -45.21
N LEU A 397 -3.38 -34.64 -45.11
CA LEU A 397 -1.94 -34.61 -44.89
C LEU A 397 -1.65 -34.54 -43.39
N PHE A 398 -0.80 -35.42 -42.89
CA PHE A 398 -0.36 -35.39 -41.50
C PHE A 398 1.03 -34.77 -41.39
N LYS A 399 1.18 -33.85 -40.44
CA LYS A 399 2.46 -33.27 -40.01
C LYS A 399 2.87 -33.86 -38.67
N THR A 400 4.15 -33.71 -38.35
CA THR A 400 4.72 -34.21 -37.10
C THR A 400 5.22 -33.03 -36.26
N ALA A 401 5.24 -33.18 -34.94
CA ALA A 401 5.88 -32.24 -34.04
C ALA A 401 6.67 -33.03 -33.00
N SER A 402 7.99 -32.93 -33.03
CA SER A 402 8.87 -33.62 -32.08
C SER A 402 9.08 -32.78 -30.82
N PHE A 403 8.84 -33.37 -29.64
CA PHE A 403 9.17 -32.70 -28.39
C PHE A 403 10.69 -32.65 -28.16
N GLN A 404 11.44 -33.62 -28.70
CA GLN A 404 12.90 -33.66 -28.58
C GLN A 404 13.57 -32.45 -29.26
N VAL A 405 12.99 -31.94 -30.34
CA VAL A 405 13.42 -30.71 -31.03
C VAL A 405 13.39 -29.51 -30.07
N LEU A 406 12.37 -29.40 -29.22
CA LEU A 406 12.28 -28.34 -28.21
C LEU A 406 13.35 -28.46 -27.12
N LYS A 407 13.72 -29.69 -26.72
CA LYS A 407 14.83 -29.91 -25.78
C LYS A 407 16.17 -29.51 -26.40
N LYS A 408 16.42 -29.89 -27.66
CA LYS A 408 17.62 -29.49 -28.39
C LYS A 408 17.73 -27.98 -28.55
N LEU A 409 16.63 -27.28 -28.84
CA LEU A 409 16.63 -25.82 -28.88
C LEU A 409 17.04 -25.22 -27.54
N HIS A 410 16.50 -25.74 -26.43
CA HIS A 410 16.91 -25.30 -25.09
C HIS A 410 18.39 -25.54 -24.81
N GLU A 411 18.95 -26.67 -25.24
CA GLU A 411 20.37 -27.01 -25.11
C GLU A 411 21.25 -26.04 -25.91
N ILE A 412 20.92 -25.76 -27.18
CA ILE A 412 21.66 -24.82 -28.04
C ILE A 412 21.67 -23.40 -27.46
N GLU A 413 20.56 -23.00 -26.86
CA GLU A 413 20.42 -21.66 -26.28
C GLU A 413 20.85 -21.60 -24.81
N SER A 414 21.30 -22.72 -24.21
CA SER A 414 21.57 -22.78 -22.76
C SER A 414 22.60 -21.74 -22.31
N GLU A 415 23.63 -21.52 -23.12
CA GLU A 415 24.74 -20.58 -22.86
C GLU A 415 24.54 -19.18 -23.46
N LYS A 416 23.48 -18.96 -24.25
CA LYS A 416 23.22 -17.67 -24.90
C LYS A 416 22.54 -16.70 -23.94
N LEU A 417 22.92 -15.42 -23.99
CA LEU A 417 22.24 -14.36 -23.21
C LEU A 417 20.85 -14.03 -23.78
N LEU A 418 20.71 -14.04 -25.10
CA LEU A 418 19.45 -13.85 -25.82
C LEU A 418 18.97 -15.21 -26.33
N LYS A 419 17.73 -15.57 -25.99
CA LYS A 419 17.12 -16.87 -26.30
C LYS A 419 15.76 -16.67 -26.93
N TYR A 420 15.50 -17.31 -28.05
CA TYR A 420 14.16 -17.43 -28.62
C TYR A 420 13.29 -18.33 -27.72
N GLY A 421 13.87 -19.42 -27.23
CA GLY A 421 13.30 -20.39 -26.30
C GLY A 421 13.34 -19.99 -24.83
N TYR A 422 13.36 -18.70 -24.47
CA TYR A 422 13.45 -18.26 -23.06
C TYR A 422 12.34 -18.84 -22.15
N GLY A 423 11.19 -19.21 -22.72
CA GLY A 423 10.09 -19.88 -22.02
C GLY A 423 10.26 -21.40 -21.85
N LEU A 424 11.17 -22.04 -22.59
CA LEU A 424 11.49 -23.47 -22.52
C LEU A 424 12.41 -23.76 -21.33
N THR A 425 11.96 -23.45 -20.12
CA THR A 425 12.73 -23.80 -18.91
C THR A 425 12.78 -25.31 -18.70
N GLN A 426 13.74 -25.80 -17.91
CA GLN A 426 13.79 -27.21 -17.52
C GLN A 426 12.47 -27.71 -16.91
N LYS A 427 11.78 -26.84 -16.15
CA LYS A 427 10.45 -27.13 -15.58
C LYS A 427 9.36 -27.25 -16.64
N ALA A 428 9.45 -26.48 -17.72
CA ALA A 428 8.51 -26.56 -18.84
C ALA A 428 8.74 -27.83 -19.69
N LEU A 429 10.00 -28.23 -19.86
CA LEU A 429 10.39 -29.40 -20.67
C LEU A 429 10.29 -30.74 -19.91
N ALA A 430 10.46 -30.72 -18.59
CA ALA A 430 10.37 -31.89 -17.72
C ALA A 430 9.60 -31.55 -16.43
N PRO A 431 8.28 -31.26 -16.53
CA PRO A 431 7.48 -30.84 -15.38
C PRO A 431 7.24 -32.00 -14.41
N THR A 432 7.37 -31.73 -13.11
CA THR A 432 6.90 -32.64 -12.05
C THR A 432 5.37 -32.79 -12.07
N SER A 433 4.83 -33.78 -11.35
CA SER A 433 3.38 -34.00 -11.26
C SER A 433 2.62 -32.77 -10.75
N PHE A 434 3.18 -32.03 -9.80
CA PHE A 434 2.60 -30.78 -9.29
C PHE A 434 2.65 -29.63 -10.31
N GLU A 435 3.75 -29.55 -11.03
CA GLU A 435 4.00 -28.52 -12.05
C GLU A 435 3.13 -28.67 -13.30
N LYS A 436 2.69 -29.91 -13.59
CA LYS A 436 1.73 -30.17 -14.67
C LYS A 436 0.39 -29.46 -14.45
N THR A 437 0.01 -29.15 -13.21
CA THR A 437 -1.28 -28.54 -12.86
C THR A 437 -1.29 -27.01 -12.96
N VAL A 438 -0.11 -26.36 -12.89
CA VAL A 438 0.03 -24.90 -12.74
C VAL A 438 -0.11 -24.16 -14.09
N LYS A 439 -0.97 -23.13 -14.13
CA LYS A 439 -1.24 -22.31 -15.34
C LYS A 439 0.02 -21.58 -15.88
N HIS A 440 0.95 -21.21 -15.00
CA HIS A 440 2.20 -20.50 -15.33
C HIS A 440 3.27 -21.34 -16.06
N GLN A 441 3.06 -22.64 -16.22
CA GLN A 441 3.99 -23.55 -16.92
C GLN A 441 3.38 -24.17 -18.18
N GLN A 442 2.40 -23.50 -18.78
CA GLN A 442 2.11 -23.77 -20.17
C GLN A 442 3.43 -23.55 -20.92
N LEU A 443 3.88 -24.58 -21.63
CA LEU A 443 4.84 -24.42 -22.70
C LEU A 443 4.14 -23.42 -23.61
N GLY A 444 4.41 -22.13 -23.39
CA GLY A 444 3.70 -21.09 -24.10
C GLY A 444 4.05 -21.37 -25.53
N TYR A 445 3.07 -21.78 -26.34
CA TYR A 445 3.16 -21.89 -27.79
C TYR A 445 3.36 -20.48 -28.33
N LYS A 446 4.49 -19.89 -27.93
CA LYS A 446 4.86 -18.52 -28.19
C LYS A 446 5.44 -18.56 -29.57
N TYR A 447 4.91 -17.69 -30.42
CA TYR A 447 5.36 -17.49 -31.77
C TYR A 447 6.90 -17.41 -31.89
N ILE A 448 7.55 -16.73 -30.94
CA ILE A 448 9.02 -16.58 -30.90
C ILE A 448 9.79 -17.90 -30.77
N ILE A 449 9.20 -18.95 -30.18
CA ILE A 449 9.83 -20.27 -30.09
C ILE A 449 9.81 -20.95 -31.47
N ALA A 450 8.71 -20.78 -32.22
CA ALA A 450 8.62 -21.30 -33.58
C ALA A 450 9.62 -20.60 -34.51
N GLU A 451 9.73 -19.27 -34.41
CA GLU A 451 10.73 -18.49 -35.15
C GLU A 451 12.17 -18.92 -34.81
N GLY A 452 12.46 -19.18 -33.52
CA GLY A 452 13.75 -19.74 -33.10
C GLY A 452 14.03 -21.12 -33.67
N LEU A 453 13.01 -21.98 -33.77
CA LEU A 453 13.14 -23.29 -34.42
C LEU A 453 13.40 -23.17 -35.92
N ASP A 454 12.75 -22.25 -36.62
CA ASP A 454 12.93 -22.07 -38.06
C ASP A 454 14.35 -21.54 -38.36
N LEU A 455 14.83 -20.54 -37.61
CA LEU A 455 16.14 -19.92 -37.81
C LEU A 455 17.29 -20.83 -37.35
N LEU A 456 17.26 -21.26 -36.09
CA LEU A 456 18.35 -22.06 -35.52
C LEU A 456 18.27 -23.52 -35.96
N GLY A 457 17.10 -24.02 -36.34
CA GLY A 457 16.93 -25.39 -36.78
C GLY A 457 17.56 -25.66 -38.14
N ALA A 458 17.45 -24.71 -39.07
CA ALA A 458 18.15 -24.77 -40.36
C ALA A 458 19.67 -24.78 -40.19
N GLU A 459 20.20 -23.99 -39.27
CA GLU A 459 21.65 -23.90 -38.99
C GLU A 459 22.22 -25.13 -38.26
N ASN A 460 21.42 -25.80 -37.42
CA ASN A 460 21.88 -26.85 -36.51
C ASN A 460 21.34 -28.26 -36.86
N ASN A 461 20.83 -28.47 -38.08
CA ASN A 461 20.20 -29.72 -38.53
C ASN A 461 19.08 -30.22 -37.60
N ILE A 462 18.31 -29.30 -37.02
CA ILE A 462 17.10 -29.62 -36.26
C ILE A 462 15.92 -29.44 -37.20
N SER A 463 15.53 -30.51 -37.88
CA SER A 463 14.39 -30.47 -38.80
C SER A 463 13.07 -30.27 -38.05
N SER A 464 12.35 -29.18 -38.33
CA SER A 464 10.92 -29.04 -38.09
C SER A 464 10.16 -29.69 -39.27
N SER A 465 9.92 -30.99 -39.20
CA SER A 465 9.05 -31.70 -40.18
C SER A 465 7.62 -31.79 -39.67
#